data_AF-A0A1T4P211-F1
#
_entry.id   AF-A0A1T4P211-F1
#
_cell.length_a   1.000
_cell.length_b   1.000
_cell.length_c   1.000
_cell.angle_alpha   90.00
_cell.angle_beta   90.00
_cell.angle_gamma   90.00
#
_symmetry.space_group_name_H-M   'P 1'
#
loop_
_entity.id
_entity.type
_entity.pdbx_description
1 polymer ?
#
loop_
_entity_poly.entity_id
_entity_poly.type
_entity_poly.pdbx_seq_one_letter_code
_entity_poly.pdbx_strand_id
1 'polypeptide(L)'
;MTTSVIFFGIMAALGYIVLQSLFILGVRIAAKGAVEKLPNGKDKDSEMILFPLFKYLTRTERIKIYYSGEQFDQLADKLSVLMPEYQLRIHENSILLPLDDASRVPVLKELNHVLPKIDGKIQVAVTDNGVRFFKIDEVFKVNKYLRKPVIQCPICMASYWSVFSYWIPVIYFYGFSFWVVYAGVVNICAVACMNWLLWMRGSAYESQIMKG
;
A
#
# COMPACT_ATOMS: atom_id res chain seq x y z
N MET A 1 -12.69 12.82 -45.92
CA MET A 1 -11.43 12.54 -45.20
C MET A 1 -10.68 11.49 -46.00
N THR A 2 -9.46 11.77 -46.47
CA THR A 2 -8.69 10.83 -47.30
C THR A 2 -8.11 9.70 -46.45
N THR A 3 -8.01 8.49 -46.99
CA THR A 3 -7.48 7.30 -46.30
C THR A 3 -6.09 7.52 -45.72
N SER A 4 -5.27 8.36 -46.39
CA SER A 4 -3.95 8.78 -45.91
C SER A 4 -4.00 9.57 -44.61
N VAL A 5 -4.96 10.49 -44.44
CA VAL A 5 -5.10 11.30 -43.22
C VAL A 5 -5.50 10.44 -42.03
N ILE A 6 -6.37 9.45 -42.24
CA ILE A 6 -6.77 8.49 -41.19
C ILE A 6 -5.56 7.63 -40.79
N PHE A 7 -4.78 7.14 -41.76
CA PHE A 7 -3.58 6.34 -41.50
C PHE A 7 -2.54 7.11 -40.68
N PHE A 8 -2.21 8.35 -41.07
CA PHE A 8 -1.26 9.18 -40.31
C PHE A 8 -1.78 9.54 -38.91
N GLY A 9 -3.09 9.77 -38.76
CA GLY A 9 -3.71 9.99 -37.46
C GLY A 9 -3.59 8.78 -36.52
N ILE A 10 -3.81 7.57 -37.03
CA ILE A 10 -3.65 6.33 -36.24
C ILE A 10 -2.20 6.14 -35.83
N MET A 11 -1.24 6.34 -36.75
CA MET A 11 0.19 6.22 -36.44
C MET A 11 0.64 7.23 -35.38
N ALA A 12 0.16 8.47 -35.46
CA ALA A 12 0.43 9.49 -34.45
C ALA A 12 -0.13 9.11 -33.07
N ALA A 13 -1.36 8.58 -33.02
CA ALA A 13 -1.97 8.13 -31.77
C ALA A 13 -1.20 6.96 -31.13
N LEU A 14 -0.77 5.97 -31.94
CA LEU A 14 0.05 4.86 -31.47
C LEU A 14 1.42 5.33 -30.95
N GLY A 15 2.10 6.20 -31.68
CA GLY A 15 3.38 6.79 -31.25
C GLY A 15 3.23 7.56 -29.94
N TYR A 16 2.11 8.27 -29.77
CA TYR A 16 1.82 9.01 -28.55
C TYR A 16 1.60 8.10 -27.34
N ILE A 17 0.86 6.99 -27.50
CA ILE A 17 0.70 5.98 -26.43
C ILE A 17 2.06 5.44 -25.98
N VAL A 18 2.96 5.12 -26.93
CA VAL A 18 4.31 4.63 -26.63
C VAL A 18 5.12 5.66 -25.85
N LEU A 19 5.09 6.93 -26.28
CA LEU A 19 5.82 8.00 -25.62
C LEU A 19 5.33 8.24 -24.18
N GLN A 20 4.01 8.19 -23.96
CA GLN A 20 3.42 8.27 -22.62
C GLN A 20 3.86 7.10 -21.73
N SER A 21 3.87 5.88 -22.28
CA SER A 21 4.36 4.70 -21.57
C SER A 21 5.83 4.80 -21.18
N LEU A 22 6.69 5.30 -22.08
CA LEU A 22 8.11 5.51 -21.79
C LEU A 22 8.33 6.61 -20.74
N PHE A 23 7.56 7.70 -20.79
CA PHE A 23 7.60 8.74 -19.76
C PHE A 23 7.24 8.18 -18.38
N ILE A 24 6.16 7.40 -18.29
CA ILE A 24 5.75 6.73 -17.05
C ILE A 24 6.85 5.80 -16.52
N LEU A 25 7.49 5.04 -17.40
CA LEU A 25 8.61 4.18 -17.05
C LEU A 25 9.81 4.99 -16.53
N GLY A 26 10.13 6.12 -17.17
CA GLY A 26 11.20 7.03 -16.75
C GLY A 26 10.97 7.63 -15.37
N VAL A 27 9.77 8.14 -15.09
CA VAL A 27 9.36 8.63 -13.76
C VAL A 27 9.55 7.55 -12.70
N ARG A 28 9.22 6.30 -13.04
CA ARG A 28 9.38 5.17 -12.13
C ARG A 28 10.84 4.81 -11.88
N ILE A 29 11.69 4.80 -12.90
CA ILE A 29 13.14 4.55 -12.73
C ILE A 29 13.75 5.64 -11.85
N ALA A 30 13.41 6.91 -12.10
CA ALA A 30 13.86 8.05 -11.30
C ALA A 30 13.39 8.02 -9.84
N ALA A 31 12.45 7.14 -9.50
CA ALA A 31 11.95 6.90 -8.14
C ALA A 31 12.49 5.61 -7.50
N LYS A 32 13.11 4.71 -8.28
CA LYS A 32 13.59 3.39 -7.83
C LYS A 32 14.96 3.55 -7.14
N GLY A 33 14.95 4.09 -5.92
CA GLY A 33 16.13 4.19 -5.07
C GLY A 33 16.07 3.29 -3.83
N ALA A 34 17.16 3.25 -3.08
CA ALA A 34 17.27 2.61 -1.77
C ALA A 34 17.99 3.55 -0.78
N VAL A 35 17.84 3.27 0.51
CA VAL A 35 18.60 3.94 1.57
C VAL A 35 19.75 3.02 1.95
N GLU A 36 20.99 3.50 1.82
CA GLU A 36 22.18 2.82 2.33
C GLU A 36 22.53 3.36 3.71
N LYS A 37 22.73 2.48 4.69
CA LYS A 37 23.24 2.90 6.01
C LYS A 37 24.76 2.95 5.96
N LEU A 38 25.31 4.15 6.14
CA LEU A 38 26.75 4.34 6.20
C LEU A 38 27.32 3.78 7.52
N PRO A 39 28.63 3.44 7.57
CA PRO A 39 29.28 2.94 8.79
C PRO A 39 29.21 3.88 9.99
N ASN A 40 28.96 5.18 9.77
CA ASN A 40 28.76 6.20 10.80
C ASN A 40 27.30 6.29 11.30
N GLY A 41 26.42 5.39 10.86
CA GLY A 41 25.00 5.36 11.22
C GLY A 41 24.11 6.38 10.50
N LYS A 42 24.66 7.19 9.58
CA LYS A 42 23.87 8.12 8.77
C LYS A 42 23.24 7.40 7.58
N ASP A 43 22.01 7.80 7.25
CA ASP A 43 21.33 7.35 6.04
C ASP A 43 21.88 8.11 4.83
N LYS A 44 22.32 7.36 3.81
CA LYS A 44 22.63 7.89 2.47
C LYS A 44 21.48 7.49 1.54
N ASP A 45 20.74 8.48 1.09
CA ASP A 45 19.67 8.28 0.11
C ASP A 45 20.27 8.10 -1.29
N SER A 46 19.63 7.26 -2.10
CA SER A 46 19.97 7.10 -3.52
C SER A 46 19.91 8.43 -4.26
N GLU A 47 20.83 8.63 -5.21
CA GLU A 47 20.95 9.84 -6.05
C GLU A 47 19.78 10.03 -7.04
N MET A 48 18.77 9.17 -6.96
CA MET A 48 17.56 9.21 -7.77
C MET A 48 16.70 10.44 -7.42
N ILE A 49 16.41 11.26 -8.43
CA ILE A 49 15.77 12.59 -8.27
C ILE A 49 14.43 12.53 -7.52
N LEU A 50 13.60 11.52 -7.80
CA LEU A 50 12.28 11.39 -7.18
C LEU A 50 12.30 10.52 -5.91
N PHE A 51 13.42 9.88 -5.59
CA PHE A 51 13.52 8.98 -4.45
C PHE A 51 13.25 9.66 -3.10
N PRO A 52 13.73 10.89 -2.80
CA PRO A 52 13.39 11.58 -1.55
C PRO A 52 11.88 11.84 -1.39
N LEU A 53 11.19 12.19 -2.48
CA LEU A 53 9.75 12.39 -2.49
C LEU A 53 9.01 11.08 -2.24
N PHE A 54 9.42 10.01 -2.92
CA PHE A 54 8.87 8.67 -2.70
C PHE A 54 9.09 8.21 -1.26
N LYS A 55 10.30 8.34 -0.73
CA LYS A 55 10.65 8.04 0.67
C LYS A 55 9.78 8.81 1.65
N TYR A 56 9.46 10.07 1.38
CA TYR A 56 8.56 10.87 2.21
C TYR A 56 7.12 10.34 2.17
N LEU A 57 6.60 10.08 0.98
CA LEU A 57 5.22 9.65 0.80
C LEU A 57 4.97 8.20 1.27
N THR A 58 6.02 7.36 1.33
CA THR A 58 5.96 5.98 1.85
C THR A 58 6.21 5.87 3.36
N ARG A 59 6.46 6.97 4.08
CA ARG A 59 6.68 6.92 5.54
C ARG A 59 5.50 6.27 6.24
N THR A 60 5.79 5.22 6.99
CA THR A 60 4.83 4.54 7.86
C THR A 60 5.08 4.89 9.32
N GLU A 61 4.04 4.75 10.12
CA GLU A 61 4.06 4.81 11.56
C GLU A 61 3.41 3.56 12.11
N ARG A 62 3.99 3.02 13.18
CA ARG A 62 3.45 1.87 13.88
C ARG A 62 2.47 2.36 14.93
N ILE A 63 1.21 2.01 14.76
CA ILE A 63 0.13 2.42 15.66
C ILE A 63 -0.40 1.15 16.35
N LYS A 64 -0.60 1.25 17.67
CA LYS A 64 -1.29 0.21 18.45
C LYS A 64 -2.78 0.38 18.27
N ILE A 65 -3.43 -0.58 17.62
CA ILE A 65 -4.88 -0.61 17.46
C ILE A 65 -5.42 -1.59 18.49
N TYR A 66 -6.12 -1.07 19.49
CA TYR A 66 -6.74 -1.87 20.54
C TYR A 66 -8.04 -2.50 20.05
N TYR A 67 -8.25 -3.75 20.45
CA TYR A 67 -9.53 -4.41 20.26
C TYR A 67 -10.61 -3.68 21.07
N SER A 68 -11.76 -3.44 20.44
CA SER A 68 -12.91 -2.79 21.10
C SER A 68 -14.23 -3.23 20.46
N GLY A 69 -15.31 -3.18 21.25
CA GLY A 69 -16.67 -3.54 20.81
C GLY A 69 -16.75 -4.97 20.27
N GLU A 70 -17.48 -5.16 19.16
CA GLU A 70 -17.75 -6.48 18.59
C GLU A 70 -16.49 -7.30 18.27
N GLN A 71 -15.40 -6.65 17.84
CA GLN A 71 -14.13 -7.33 17.56
C GLN A 71 -13.47 -7.87 18.84
N PHE A 72 -13.66 -7.17 19.97
CA PHE A 72 -13.20 -7.64 21.26
C PHE A 72 -14.08 -8.78 21.77
N ASP A 73 -15.40 -8.69 21.61
CA ASP A 73 -16.33 -9.75 22.00
C ASP A 73 -16.03 -11.06 21.27
N GLN A 74 -15.81 -11.00 19.95
CA GLN A 74 -15.40 -12.17 19.16
C GLN A 74 -14.05 -12.76 19.61
N LEU A 75 -13.12 -11.93 20.07
CA LEU A 75 -11.85 -12.40 20.61
C LEU A 75 -12.05 -13.06 21.98
N ALA A 76 -12.89 -12.46 22.83
CA ALA A 76 -13.20 -12.97 24.16
C ALA A 76 -13.90 -14.33 24.09
N ASP A 77 -14.86 -14.51 23.18
CA ASP A 77 -15.54 -15.79 22.94
C ASP A 77 -14.56 -16.89 22.49
N LYS A 78 -13.62 -16.55 21.60
CA LYS A 78 -12.57 -17.49 21.18
C LYS A 78 -11.65 -17.86 22.34
N LEU A 79 -11.32 -16.89 23.19
CA LEU A 79 -10.50 -17.12 24.37
C LEU A 79 -11.22 -17.99 25.40
N SER A 80 -12.52 -17.79 25.64
CA SER A 80 -13.27 -18.61 26.60
C SER A 80 -13.40 -20.06 26.15
N VAL A 81 -13.48 -20.33 24.85
CA VAL A 81 -13.47 -21.70 24.30
C VAL A 81 -12.10 -22.36 24.43
N LEU A 82 -11.01 -21.60 24.26
CA LEU A 82 -9.65 -22.12 24.30
C LEU A 82 -9.05 -22.18 25.71
N MET A 83 -9.62 -21.44 26.67
CA MET A 83 -9.21 -21.39 28.07
C MET A 83 -10.39 -21.63 29.03
N PRO A 84 -11.12 -22.75 28.91
CA PRO A 84 -12.35 -22.98 29.69
C PRO A 84 -12.08 -23.09 31.19
N GLU A 85 -10.86 -23.44 31.59
CA GLU A 85 -10.43 -23.54 32.99
C GLU A 85 -10.36 -22.18 33.69
N TYR A 86 -10.27 -21.09 32.92
CA TYR A 86 -10.18 -19.74 33.44
C TYR A 86 -11.50 -19.01 33.23
N GLN A 87 -12.18 -18.64 34.32
CA GLN A 87 -13.34 -17.76 34.24
C GLN A 87 -12.88 -16.33 33.92
N LEU A 88 -12.76 -16.02 32.62
CA LEU A 88 -12.35 -14.71 32.14
C LEU A 88 -13.45 -13.67 32.48
N ARG A 89 -13.14 -12.76 33.41
CA ARG A 89 -14.04 -11.65 33.74
C ARG A 89 -13.79 -10.51 32.77
N ILE A 90 -14.78 -10.19 31.96
CA ILE A 90 -14.69 -9.12 30.97
C ILE A 90 -15.23 -7.83 31.59
N HIS A 91 -14.48 -6.74 31.43
CA HIS A 91 -14.94 -5.40 31.76
C HIS A 91 -14.61 -4.46 30.60
N GLU A 92 -15.64 -3.89 29.98
CA GLU A 92 -15.55 -3.07 28.77
C GLU A 92 -14.72 -3.78 27.67
N ASN A 93 -13.52 -3.28 27.37
CA ASN A 93 -12.62 -3.83 26.35
C ASN A 93 -11.36 -4.45 26.97
N SER A 94 -11.49 -5.01 28.17
CA SER A 94 -10.39 -5.63 28.90
C SER A 94 -10.82 -6.90 29.62
N ILE A 95 -9.88 -7.82 29.76
CA ILE A 95 -10.04 -9.00 30.62
C ILE A 95 -9.41 -8.67 31.96
N LEU A 96 -10.22 -8.66 33.02
CA LEU A 96 -9.76 -8.42 34.38
C LEU A 96 -8.87 -9.58 34.82
N LEU A 97 -7.72 -9.24 35.41
CA LEU A 97 -6.83 -10.23 35.99
C LEU A 97 -7.19 -10.45 37.46
N PRO A 98 -6.93 -11.66 38.00
CA PRO A 98 -6.94 -11.86 39.44
C PRO A 98 -5.97 -10.89 40.13
N LEU A 99 -6.36 -10.38 41.30
CA LEU A 99 -5.56 -9.45 42.10
C LEU A 99 -4.32 -10.13 42.75
N ASP A 100 -4.32 -11.45 42.84
CA ASP A 100 -3.23 -12.23 43.42
C ASP A 100 -2.19 -12.65 42.35
N ASP A 101 -0.94 -12.27 42.55
CA ASP A 101 0.17 -12.54 41.63
C ASP A 101 0.38 -14.05 41.39
N ALA A 102 0.10 -14.90 42.37
CA ALA A 102 0.20 -16.35 42.22
C ALA A 102 -0.77 -16.91 41.17
N SER A 103 -1.93 -16.28 41.02
CA SER A 103 -2.97 -16.65 40.05
C SER A 103 -2.91 -15.86 38.74
N ARG A 104 -2.24 -14.69 38.74
CA ARG A 104 -2.05 -13.85 37.55
C ARG A 104 -1.03 -14.41 36.55
N VAL A 105 0.09 -14.94 37.04
CA VAL A 105 1.18 -15.46 36.17
C VAL A 105 0.73 -16.64 35.30
N PRO A 106 -0.01 -17.65 35.81
CA PRO A 106 -0.53 -18.75 35.00
C PRO A 106 -1.46 -18.28 33.88
N VAL A 107 -2.37 -17.33 34.18
CA VAL A 107 -3.31 -16.76 33.20
C VAL A 107 -2.57 -16.06 32.06
N LEU A 108 -1.56 -15.24 32.39
CA LEU A 108 -0.76 -14.55 31.38
C LEU A 108 0.08 -15.50 30.52
N LYS A 109 0.61 -16.57 31.13
CA LYS A 109 1.35 -17.61 30.42
C LYS A 109 0.46 -18.36 29.43
N GLU A 110 -0.75 -18.70 29.85
CA GLU A 110 -1.72 -19.38 29.00
C GLU A 110 -2.22 -18.46 27.87
N LEU A 111 -2.50 -17.18 28.16
CA LEU A 111 -2.82 -16.19 27.12
C LEU A 111 -1.72 -16.10 26.06
N ASN A 112 -0.45 -16.03 26.46
CA ASN A 112 0.67 -16.02 25.51
C ASN A 112 0.78 -17.32 24.69
N HIS A 113 0.30 -18.45 25.19
CA HIS A 113 0.26 -19.72 24.47
C HIS A 113 -0.92 -19.82 23.49
N VAL A 114 -2.07 -19.26 23.85
CA VAL A 114 -3.33 -19.37 23.10
C VAL A 114 -3.46 -18.31 22.02
N LEU A 115 -3.06 -17.06 22.28
CA LEU A 115 -3.21 -15.94 21.34
C LEU A 115 -2.58 -16.20 19.96
N PRO A 116 -1.36 -16.79 19.85
CA PRO A 116 -0.78 -17.11 18.55
C PRO A 116 -1.59 -18.14 17.73
N LYS A 117 -2.40 -18.98 18.39
CA LYS A 117 -3.29 -19.95 17.72
C LYS A 117 -4.53 -19.27 17.11
N ILE A 118 -4.94 -18.13 17.67
CA ILE A 118 -6.04 -17.31 17.14
C ILE A 118 -5.51 -16.43 16.00
N ASP A 119 -4.47 -15.65 16.29
CA ASP A 119 -3.79 -14.78 15.32
C ASP A 119 -2.42 -14.36 15.88
N GLY A 120 -1.35 -14.73 15.20
CA GLY A 120 0.04 -14.44 15.58
C GLY A 120 0.41 -12.95 15.63
N LYS A 121 -0.48 -12.04 15.20
CA LYS A 121 -0.26 -10.59 15.28
C LYS A 121 -0.83 -9.95 16.55
N ILE A 122 -1.61 -10.68 17.35
CA ILE A 122 -2.20 -10.14 18.58
C ILE A 122 -1.13 -10.02 19.66
N GLN A 123 -1.12 -8.87 20.34
CA GLN A 123 -0.25 -8.58 21.47
C GLN A 123 -1.08 -8.17 22.69
N VAL A 124 -0.45 -8.32 23.85
CA VAL A 124 -1.04 -8.13 25.18
C VAL A 124 -0.43 -6.88 25.81
N ALA A 125 -1.27 -5.95 26.24
CA ALA A 125 -0.89 -4.84 27.11
C ALA A 125 -1.46 -5.08 28.50
N VAL A 126 -0.59 -5.20 29.49
CA VAL A 126 -0.97 -5.30 30.89
C VAL A 126 -1.25 -3.89 31.42
N THR A 127 -2.42 -3.71 32.01
CA THR A 127 -2.88 -2.50 32.70
C THR A 127 -3.06 -2.82 34.19
N ASP A 128 -3.27 -1.79 35.02
CA ASP A 128 -3.35 -1.95 36.48
C ASP A 128 -4.44 -2.94 36.92
N ASN A 129 -5.55 -3.01 36.17
CA ASN A 129 -6.72 -3.83 36.52
C ASN A 129 -6.94 -5.04 35.59
N GLY A 130 -6.10 -5.24 34.56
CA GLY A 130 -6.36 -6.29 33.58
C GLY A 130 -5.48 -6.27 32.34
N VAL A 131 -5.94 -6.99 31.31
CA VAL A 131 -5.27 -7.14 30.01
C VAL A 131 -6.10 -6.49 28.92
N ARG A 132 -5.44 -5.70 28.06
CA ARG A 132 -5.98 -5.24 26.79
C ARG A 132 -5.23 -5.89 25.63
N PHE A 133 -5.96 -6.22 24.58
CA PHE A 133 -5.38 -6.79 23.36
C PHE A 133 -5.22 -5.70 22.31
N PHE A 134 -4.13 -5.77 21.55
CA PHE A 134 -3.89 -4.87 20.43
C PHE A 134 -3.17 -5.56 19.28
N LYS A 135 -3.26 -4.97 18.10
CA LYS A 135 -2.42 -5.27 16.95
C LYS A 135 -1.53 -4.07 16.64
N ILE A 136 -0.32 -4.33 16.19
CA ILE A 136 0.51 -3.29 15.59
C ILE A 136 0.15 -3.23 14.12
N ASP A 137 -0.40 -2.11 13.70
CA ASP A 137 -0.64 -1.83 12.28
C ASP A 137 0.37 -0.79 11.78
N GLU A 138 0.74 -0.91 10.50
CA GLU A 138 1.61 0.04 9.83
C GLU A 138 0.76 0.99 9.00
N VAL A 139 0.53 2.18 9.54
CA VAL A 139 -0.28 3.20 8.88
C VAL A 139 0.64 4.20 8.21
N PHE A 140 0.33 4.57 6.97
CA PHE A 140 1.09 5.61 6.28
C PHE A 140 0.83 6.97 6.91
N LYS A 141 1.90 7.73 7.18
CA LYS A 141 1.80 9.10 7.71
C LYS A 141 1.09 10.04 6.74
N VAL A 142 1.28 9.81 5.44
CA VAL A 142 0.64 10.59 4.39
C VAL A 142 -0.72 9.99 4.04
N ASN A 143 -1.73 10.86 3.97
CA ASN A 143 -3.11 10.49 3.64
C ASN A 143 -3.16 9.63 2.37
N LYS A 144 -3.91 8.53 2.41
CA LYS A 144 -4.14 7.62 1.28
C LYS A 144 -4.57 8.33 0.00
N TYR A 145 -5.33 9.44 0.09
CA TYR A 145 -5.82 10.18 -1.08
C TYR A 145 -4.76 11.04 -1.75
N LEU A 146 -3.73 11.46 -1.03
CA LEU A 146 -2.57 12.16 -1.61
C LEU A 146 -1.52 11.15 -2.08
N ARG A 147 -1.28 10.14 -1.26
CA ARG A 147 -0.26 9.12 -1.47
C ARG A 147 -0.56 8.23 -2.67
N LYS A 148 -1.78 7.70 -2.81
CA LYS A 148 -2.10 6.72 -3.86
C LYS A 148 -1.95 7.30 -5.26
N PRO A 149 -2.49 8.49 -5.59
CA PRO A 149 -2.33 9.07 -6.93
C PRO A 149 -0.87 9.34 -7.30
N VAL A 150 -0.02 9.67 -6.32
CA VAL A 150 1.39 9.98 -6.55
C VAL A 150 2.28 8.72 -6.57
N ILE A 151 2.02 7.73 -5.71
CA ILE A 151 2.88 6.55 -5.54
C ILE A 151 2.44 5.32 -6.37
N GLN A 152 1.13 5.03 -6.56
CA GLN A 152 0.71 3.72 -7.07
C GLN A 152 -0.35 3.78 -8.19
N CYS A 153 -0.28 2.94 -9.23
CA CYS A 153 0.44 1.66 -9.34
C CYS A 153 1.12 1.45 -10.71
N PRO A 154 2.20 0.65 -10.86
CA PRO A 154 2.89 0.43 -12.15
C PRO A 154 1.99 -0.07 -13.29
N ILE A 155 0.91 -0.78 -12.94
CA ILE A 155 -0.14 -1.28 -13.83
C ILE A 155 -1.16 -0.16 -14.16
N CYS A 156 -1.39 0.72 -13.19
CA CYS A 156 -2.41 1.75 -13.17
C CYS A 156 -1.89 3.13 -13.59
N MET A 157 -0.57 3.33 -13.66
CA MET A 157 0.09 4.63 -13.87
C MET A 157 -0.34 5.31 -15.18
N ALA A 158 -1.07 4.60 -16.03
CA ALA A 158 -1.83 5.15 -17.12
C ALA A 158 -2.92 6.15 -16.69
N SER A 159 -3.58 6.01 -15.54
CA SER A 159 -4.70 6.91 -15.21
C SER A 159 -4.21 8.27 -14.72
N TYR A 160 -3.39 8.34 -13.68
CA TYR A 160 -2.95 9.64 -13.15
C TYR A 160 -2.02 10.37 -14.13
N TRP A 161 -0.91 9.75 -14.53
CA TRP A 161 0.07 10.39 -15.41
C TRP A 161 -0.38 10.50 -16.86
N SER A 162 -1.26 9.62 -17.36
CA SER A 162 -1.89 9.87 -18.67
C SER A 162 -3.04 10.87 -18.61
N VAL A 163 -3.67 11.13 -17.46
CA VAL A 163 -4.50 12.34 -17.31
C VAL A 163 -3.67 13.61 -17.50
N PHE A 164 -2.54 13.76 -16.82
CA PHE A 164 -1.67 14.93 -16.99
C PHE A 164 -1.04 15.00 -18.38
N SER A 165 -0.56 13.88 -18.92
CA SER A 165 0.14 13.91 -20.21
C SER A 165 -0.81 13.97 -21.40
N TYR A 166 -1.99 13.32 -21.39
CA TYR A 166 -2.98 13.35 -22.48
C TYR A 166 -3.95 14.53 -22.38
N TRP A 167 -4.62 14.70 -21.24
CA TRP A 167 -5.80 15.56 -21.19
C TRP A 167 -5.46 17.03 -21.10
N ILE A 168 -4.39 17.39 -20.37
CA ILE A 168 -4.00 18.80 -20.22
C ILE A 168 -3.60 19.39 -21.58
N PRO A 169 -2.73 18.76 -22.39
CA PRO A 169 -2.43 19.29 -23.72
C PRO A 169 -3.65 19.28 -24.65
N VAL A 170 -4.47 18.22 -24.62
CA VAL A 170 -5.64 18.14 -25.51
C VAL A 170 -6.67 19.22 -25.19
N ILE A 171 -6.99 19.44 -23.91
CA ILE A 171 -7.92 20.48 -23.49
C ILE A 171 -7.33 21.88 -23.76
N TYR A 172 -6.03 22.07 -23.53
CA TYR A 172 -5.36 23.36 -23.76
C TYR A 172 -5.35 23.76 -25.23
N PHE A 173 -5.04 22.84 -26.15
CA PHE A 173 -4.92 23.14 -27.58
C PHE A 173 -6.23 23.02 -28.36
N TYR A 174 -7.14 22.13 -27.96
CA TYR A 174 -8.34 21.80 -28.75
C TYR A 174 -9.67 22.12 -28.03
N GLY A 175 -9.62 22.60 -26.78
CA GLY A 175 -10.79 22.88 -25.97
C GLY A 175 -11.47 21.62 -25.41
N PHE A 176 -12.53 21.81 -24.63
CA PHE A 176 -13.26 20.71 -24.02
C PHE A 176 -14.44 20.27 -24.91
N SER A 177 -14.53 18.96 -25.18
CA SER A 177 -15.65 18.32 -25.86
C SER A 177 -15.92 16.96 -25.24
N PHE A 178 -17.17 16.51 -25.24
CA PHE A 178 -17.54 15.21 -24.69
C PHE A 178 -16.85 14.04 -25.43
N TRP A 179 -16.51 14.23 -26.71
CA TRP A 179 -15.71 13.26 -27.48
C TRP A 179 -14.27 13.11 -26.97
N VAL A 180 -13.68 14.19 -26.43
CA VAL A 180 -12.37 14.16 -25.76
C VAL A 180 -12.45 13.26 -24.53
N VAL A 181 -13.60 13.20 -23.87
CA VAL A 181 -13.79 12.34 -22.71
C VAL A 181 -13.66 10.87 -23.08
N TYR A 182 -14.38 10.43 -24.12
CA TYR A 182 -14.28 9.06 -24.61
C TYR A 182 -12.89 8.72 -25.15
N ALA A 183 -12.28 9.63 -25.94
CA ALA A 183 -10.95 9.43 -26.48
C ALA A 183 -9.89 9.30 -25.37
N GLY A 184 -10.02 10.09 -24.30
CA GLY A 184 -9.14 10.02 -23.15
C GLY A 184 -9.31 8.73 -22.34
N VAL A 185 -10.53 8.21 -22.20
CA VAL A 185 -10.75 6.88 -21.57
C VAL A 185 -10.10 5.78 -22.39
N VAL A 186 -10.27 5.78 -23.72
CA VAL A 186 -9.62 4.82 -24.62
C VAL A 186 -8.09 4.92 -24.52
N ASN A 187 -7.55 6.14 -24.46
CA ASN A 187 -6.12 6.36 -24.27
C ASN A 187 -5.61 5.80 -22.92
N ILE A 188 -6.33 6.02 -21.82
CA ILE A 188 -5.98 5.46 -20.51
C ILE A 188 -5.94 3.93 -20.59
N CYS A 189 -6.94 3.29 -21.22
CA CYS A 189 -6.95 1.83 -21.41
C CYS A 189 -5.76 1.34 -22.26
N ALA A 190 -5.44 2.04 -23.36
CA ALA A 190 -4.34 1.67 -24.23
C ALA A 190 -2.97 1.80 -23.54
N VAL A 191 -2.74 2.91 -22.82
CA VAL A 191 -1.52 3.14 -22.03
C VAL A 191 -1.42 2.14 -20.89
N ALA A 192 -2.53 1.78 -20.23
CA ALA A 192 -2.54 0.76 -19.19
C ALA A 192 -2.13 -0.61 -19.73
N CYS A 193 -2.68 -1.00 -20.88
CA CYS A 193 -2.33 -2.24 -21.56
C CYS A 193 -0.85 -2.26 -21.97
N MET A 194 -0.35 -1.17 -22.57
CA MET A 194 1.06 -1.06 -22.97
C MET A 194 2.00 -1.11 -21.77
N ASN A 195 1.68 -0.39 -20.69
CA ASN A 195 2.46 -0.43 -19.45
C ASN A 195 2.44 -1.81 -18.79
N TRP A 196 1.30 -2.52 -18.82
CA TRP A 196 1.20 -3.90 -18.35
C TRP A 196 2.11 -4.84 -19.15
N LEU A 197 2.14 -4.71 -20.48
CA LEU A 197 3.01 -5.51 -21.34
C LEU A 197 4.50 -5.23 -21.08
N LEU A 198 4.87 -3.95 -20.94
CA LEU A 198 6.22 -3.53 -20.57
C LEU A 198 6.60 -4.05 -19.17
N TRP A 199 5.65 -4.02 -18.24
CA TRP A 199 5.83 -4.50 -16.87
C TRP A 199 6.10 -6.01 -16.82
N MET A 200 5.23 -6.82 -17.43
CA MET A 200 5.36 -8.27 -17.47
C MET A 200 6.68 -8.72 -18.09
N ARG A 201 7.15 -8.03 -19.15
CA ARG A 201 8.44 -8.31 -19.77
C ARG A 201 9.62 -7.82 -18.93
N GLY A 202 9.51 -6.64 -18.32
CA GLY A 202 10.56 -6.06 -17.47
C GLY A 202 10.76 -6.82 -16.15
N SER A 203 9.69 -7.24 -15.48
CA SER A 203 9.77 -8.03 -14.24
C SER A 203 10.30 -9.44 -14.49
N ALA A 204 9.97 -10.05 -15.63
CA ALA A 204 10.54 -11.33 -16.04
C ALA A 204 12.08 -11.22 -16.22
N TYR A 205 12.55 -10.14 -16.85
CA TYR A 205 13.98 -9.86 -17.03
C TYR A 205 14.71 -9.55 -15.71
N GLU A 206 14.11 -8.73 -14.83
CA GLU A 206 14.66 -8.47 -13.48
C GLU A 206 14.75 -9.76 -12.64
N SER A 207 13.77 -10.66 -12.75
CA SER A 207 13.78 -11.96 -12.04
C SER A 207 14.83 -12.95 -12.57
N GLN A 208 15.26 -12.81 -13.82
CA GLN A 208 16.33 -13.60 -14.43
C GLN A 208 17.71 -13.08 -14.01
N ILE A 209 17.89 -11.75 -13.92
CA ILE A 209 19.15 -11.14 -13.47
C ILE A 209 19.42 -11.40 -11.98
N MET A 210 18.39 -11.42 -11.12
CA MET A 210 18.57 -11.72 -9.68
C MET A 210 18.78 -13.20 -9.36
N LYS A 211 18.67 -14.10 -10.35
CA LYS A 211 18.97 -15.54 -10.22
C LYS A 211 20.32 -15.93 -10.84
N GLY A 212 21.05 -14.97 -11.40
CA GLY A 212 22.42 -15.13 -11.92
C GLY A 212 23.45 -14.73 -10.89
#